data_AF-A0A1B7MHV9-F1
#
_entry.id   AF-A0A1B7MHV9-F1
#
_cell.length_a   1.000
_cell.length_b   1.000
_cell.length_c   1.000
_cell.angle_alpha   90.00
_cell.angle_beta   90.00
_cell.angle_gamma   90.00
#
_symmetry.space_group_name_H-M   'P 1'
#
loop_
_entity.id
_entity.type
_entity.pdbx_description
1 polymer ?
#
loop_
_entity_poly.entity_id
_entity_poly.type
_entity_poly.pdbx_seq_one_letter_code
_entity_poly.pdbx_strand_id
1 'polypeptide(L)' 'METASRSGHRYFITFIDACSHHVVVRLLKTKDEALGLTKSYFERVEAETSERANYF' A
#
# COMPACT_ATOMS: atom_id res chain seq x y z
N MET A 1 15.56 -13.20 18.15
CA MET A 1 14.91 -11.87 18.23
C MET A 1 15.03 -11.25 16.86
N GLU A 2 13.93 -11.08 16.14
CA GLU A 2 13.99 -10.45 14.81
C GLU A 2 14.47 -9.00 14.97
N THR A 3 15.56 -8.66 14.29
CA THR A 3 16.13 -7.32 14.31
C THR A 3 15.20 -6.39 13.55
N ALA A 4 14.48 -5.53 14.26
CA ALA A 4 13.67 -4.50 13.63
C ALA A 4 14.58 -3.56 12.82
N SER A 5 14.04 -2.99 11.72
CA SER A 5 14.75 -1.91 11.03
C SER A 5 15.01 -0.75 11.99
N ARG A 6 15.97 0.11 11.66
CA ARG A 6 16.32 1.29 12.49
C ARG A 6 15.10 2.18 12.79
N SER A 7 14.08 2.17 11.94
CA SER A 7 12.85 2.96 12.12
C SER A 7 11.68 2.17 12.74
N GLY A 8 11.89 0.91 13.12
CA GLY A 8 10.87 0.05 13.73
C GLY A 8 9.86 -0.56 12.75
N HIS A 9 9.99 -0.28 11.45
CA HIS A 9 9.16 -0.91 10.42
C HIS A 9 9.71 -2.31 10.12
N ARG A 10 8.80 -3.28 9.99
CA ARG A 10 9.12 -4.70 9.78
C ARG A 10 8.59 -5.24 8.47
N TYR A 11 7.66 -4.52 7.86
CA TYR A 11 7.02 -4.90 6.63
C TYR A 11 6.97 -3.71 5.68
N PHE A 12 6.79 -4.00 4.40
CA PHE A 12 6.44 -3.00 3.40
C PHE A 12 5.36 -3.59 2.48
N ILE A 13 4.54 -2.71 1.91
CA ILE A 13 3.61 -3.03 0.85
C ILE A 13 3.91 -2.13 -0.33
N THR A 14 3.89 -2.72 -1.52
CA THR A 14 4.13 -2.02 -2.78
C THR A 14 2.89 -2.14 -3.64
N PHE A 15 2.38 -1.01 -4.10
CA PHE A 15 1.33 -0.94 -5.11
C PHE A 15 1.99 -0.54 -6.43
N ILE A 16 1.77 -1.34 -7.47
CA ILE A 16 2.35 -1.14 -8.80
C ILE A 16 1.19 -0.94 -9.76
N ASP A 17 1.09 0.27 -10.30
CA ASP A 17 0.14 0.57 -11.37
C ASP A 17 0.85 0.39 -12.72
N ALA A 18 0.41 -0.61 -13.49
CA ALA A 18 0.98 -0.90 -14.80
C ALA A 18 0.52 0.09 -15.88
N CYS A 19 -0.62 0.75 -15.69
CA CYS A 19 -1.16 1.73 -16.64
C CYS A 19 -0.42 3.06 -16.53
N SER A 20 -0.30 3.58 -15.31
CA SER A 20 0.35 4.87 -15.06
C SER A 20 1.87 4.77 -14.80
N HIS A 21 2.40 3.56 -14.71
CA HIS A 21 3.79 3.27 -14.33
C HIS A 21 4.19 3.85 -12.95
N HIS A 22 3.21 4.19 -12.10
CA HIS A 22 3.47 4.67 -10.76
C HIS A 22 3.65 3.52 -9.77
N VAL A 23 4.69 3.65 -8.93
CA VAL A 23 4.96 2.75 -7.81
C VAL A 23 4.79 3.49 -6.50
N VAL A 24 4.01 2.90 -5.60
CA VAL A 24 3.82 3.41 -4.23
C VAL A 24 4.35 2.40 -3.25
N VAL A 25 5.28 2.82 -2.40
CA VAL A 25 5.79 2.03 -1.28
C VAL A 25 5.27 2.61 0.03
N ARG A 26 4.81 1.72 0.92
CA ARG A 26 4.45 2.05 2.31
C ARG A 26 5.19 1.12 3.25
N LEU A 27 5.73 1.67 4.33
CA LEU A 27 6.37 0.92 5.40
C LEU A 27 5.34 0.67 6.50
N LEU A 28 5.37 -0.51 7.11
CA LEU A 28 4.43 -0.92 8.16
C LEU A 28 5.19 -1.48 9.36
N LYS A 29 4.66 -1.24 10.56
CA LYS A 29 5.21 -1.79 11.81
C LYS A 29 4.55 -3.13 12.15
N THR A 30 3.29 -3.31 11.78
CA THR A 30 2.53 -4.58 11.89
C THR A 30 1.87 -4.94 10.57
N LYS A 31 1.43 -6.21 10.43
CA LYS A 31 0.73 -6.67 9.21
C LYS A 31 -0.71 -6.17 9.12
N ASP A 32 -1.35 -5.89 10.25
CA ASP A 32 -2.75 -5.45 10.30
C ASP A 32 -2.97 -4.06 9.65
N GLU A 33 -1.90 -3.25 9.58
CA GLU A 33 -1.89 -1.98 8.86
C GLU A 33 -2.14 -2.15 7.33
N ALA A 34 -1.88 -3.34 6.77
CA ALA A 34 -1.94 -3.56 5.32
C ALA A 34 -3.34 -3.33 4.74
N LEU A 35 -4.39 -3.80 5.42
CA LEU A 35 -5.76 -3.66 4.92
C LEU A 35 -6.18 -2.19 4.83
N GLY A 36 -5.81 -1.37 5.82
CA GLY A 36 -6.08 0.06 5.82
C GLY A 36 -5.35 0.77 4.69
N LEU A 37 -4.06 0.48 4.51
CA LEU A 37 -3.24 1.07 3.45
C LEU A 37 -3.73 0.68 2.04
N THR A 38 -4.19 -0.56 1.85
CA THR A 38 -4.78 -1.00 0.58
C THR A 38 -6.07 -0.27 0.27
N LYS A 39 -6.97 -0.10 1.25
CA LYS A 39 -8.20 0.69 1.07
C LYS A 39 -7.88 2.13 0.68
N SER A 40 -7.00 2.79 1.43
CA SER A 40 -6.62 4.18 1.13
C SER A 40 -5.91 4.33 -0.21
N TYR A 41 -5.17 3.32 -0.67
CA TYR A 41 -4.59 3.33 -2.01
C TYR A 41 -5.68 3.30 -3.09
N PHE A 42 -6.64 2.38 -2.98
CA PHE A 42 -7.74 2.28 -3.95
C PHE A 42 -8.65 3.50 -3.91
N GLU A 43 -9.03 4.01 -2.74
CA GLU A 43 -9.83 5.25 -2.63
C GLU A 43 -9.18 6.42 -3.38
N ARG A 44 -7.85 6.54 -3.30
CA ARG A 44 -7.10 7.55 -4.06
C ARG A 44 -7.14 7.28 -5.56
N VAL A 45 -6.88 6.05 -5.99
CA VAL A 45 -6.88 5.67 -7.42
C VAL A 45 -8.26 5.85 -8.04
N GLU A 46 -9.33 5.46 -7.35
CA GLU A 46 -10.70 5.64 -7.81
C GLU A 46 -11.07 7.12 -7.93
N ALA A 47 -10.60 7.97 -7.01
CA ALA A 47 -10.78 9.42 -7.10
C ALA A 47 -9.99 10.04 -8.27
N GLU A 48 -8.79 9.54 -8.57
CA GLU A 48 -7.93 10.02 -9.65
C GLU A 48 -8.43 9.59 -11.04
N THR A 49 -8.97 8.36 -11.15
CA THR A 49 -9.36 7.75 -12.43
C THR A 49 -10.85 7.85 -12.73
N SER A 50 -11.69 8.10 -11.71
CA SER A 50 -13.16 7.92 -11.77
C SER A 50 -13.59 6.50 -12.15
N GLU A 51 -12.68 5.53 -12.08
CA GLU A 51 -12.96 4.12 -12.29
C GLU A 51 -12.98 3.40 -10.95
N ARG A 52 -13.86 2.41 -10.81
CA ARG A 52 -13.93 1.61 -9.58
C ARG A 52 -12.92 0.47 -9.65
N ALA A 53 -12.10 0.34 -8.62
CA ALA A 53 -11.16 -0.76 -8.53
C ALA A 53 -11.94 -2.06 -8.31
N ASN A 54 -11.74 -3.03 -9.21
CA ASN A 54 -12.31 -4.36 -9.05
C ASN A 54 -11.33 -5.22 -8.24
N TYR A 55 -11.41 -5.14 -6.92
CA TYR A 55 -10.54 -5.89 -6.00
C TYR A 55 -11.38 -6.64 -4.96
N PHE A 56 -11.80 -7.86 -5.31
CA PHE A 56 -12.29 -8.92 -4.42
C PHE A 56 -12.04 -10.29 -5.04
#